data_AF-A0A3D1P847-F1
#
_entry.id   AF-A0A3D1P847-F1
#
_cell.length_a   1.000
_cell.length_b   1.000
_cell.length_c   1.000
_cell.angle_alpha   90.00
_cell.angle_beta   90.00
_cell.angle_gamma   90.00
#
_symmetry.space_group_name_H-M   'P 1'
#
loop_
_entity.id
_entity.type
_entity.pdbx_description
1 polymer ?
#
loop_
_entity_poly.entity_id
_entity_poly.type
_entity_poly.pdbx_seq_one_letter_code
_entity_poly.pdbx_strand_id
1 'polypeptide(L)'
;MTTETTIPSLASLEYIPYIDPDGELPNRFQGKVGVYAIFDRDKLLQYVGFSRDVYVSLQQHLVRQSQKCYWLKVQTIDRPSRTILENIRDAWISENGSVPDGNAAQGAKWTQAIDAKAAMTADEQTKYAASDELTQIKLLKNAARRVEGQILAELESRGVKMQMRFNPKLKEKGLLDLK
;
A
#
# COMPACT_ATOMS: atom_id res chain seq x y z
N MET A 1 7.71 24.57 -27.35
CA MET A 1 8.96 23.97 -26.84
C MET A 1 8.58 22.91 -25.82
N THR A 2 8.59 21.64 -26.20
CA THR A 2 8.42 20.50 -25.30
C THR A 2 9.68 20.39 -24.46
N THR A 3 9.63 20.72 -23.17
CA THR A 3 10.73 20.40 -22.26
C THR A 3 10.83 18.88 -22.20
N GLU A 4 11.87 18.32 -22.81
CA GLU A 4 12.29 16.95 -22.57
C GLU A 4 12.43 16.78 -21.06
N THR A 5 11.46 16.12 -20.47
CA THR A 5 11.48 15.83 -19.05
C THR A 5 12.36 14.61 -18.91
N THR A 6 13.64 14.81 -18.57
CA THR A 6 14.58 13.73 -18.31
C THR A 6 13.98 12.81 -17.24
N ILE A 7 13.65 11.58 -17.63
CA ILE A 7 13.13 10.58 -16.70
C ILE A 7 14.31 10.14 -15.83
N PRO A 8 14.24 10.31 -14.50
CA PRO A 8 15.31 9.86 -13.61
C PRO A 8 15.39 8.35 -13.63
N SER A 9 16.60 7.80 -13.74
CA SER A 9 16.84 6.36 -13.58
C SER A 9 16.51 5.92 -12.16
N LEU A 10 15.88 4.76 -12.03
CA LEU A 10 15.61 4.16 -10.73
C LEU A 10 16.92 3.86 -9.99
N ALA A 11 17.94 3.35 -10.69
CA ALA A 11 19.23 2.98 -10.12
C ALA A 11 19.97 4.18 -9.51
N SER A 12 19.82 5.39 -10.07
CA SER A 12 20.51 6.59 -9.56
C SER A 12 19.89 7.18 -8.29
N LEU A 13 18.64 6.83 -7.97
CA LEU A 13 17.98 7.29 -6.74
C LEU A 13 18.51 6.56 -5.50
N GLU A 14 18.56 7.28 -4.39
CA GLU A 14 18.95 6.71 -3.10
C GLU A 14 17.85 5.84 -2.50
N TYR A 15 18.25 4.75 -1.83
CA TYR A 15 17.34 3.95 -1.04
C TYR A 15 17.01 4.65 0.27
N ILE A 16 15.73 4.71 0.57
CA ILE A 16 15.17 5.28 1.78
C ILE A 16 14.55 4.14 2.59
N PRO A 17 14.85 4.01 3.90
CA PRO A 17 14.12 3.08 4.76
C PRO A 17 12.62 3.37 4.73
N TYR A 18 11.80 2.33 4.59
CA TYR A 18 10.34 2.49 4.60
C TYR A 18 9.82 2.94 5.99
N ILE A 19 10.45 2.41 7.03
CA ILE A 19 10.22 2.76 8.43
C ILE A 19 11.58 3.21 8.97
N ASP A 20 11.62 4.40 9.57
CA ASP A 20 12.83 4.94 10.18
C ASP A 20 13.07 4.37 11.60
N PRO A 21 14.21 4.68 12.26
CA PRO A 21 14.48 4.20 13.62
C PRO A 21 13.46 4.63 14.68
N ASP A 22 12.71 5.71 14.42
CA ASP A 22 11.67 6.19 15.31
C ASP A 22 10.35 5.43 15.14
N GLY A 23 10.23 4.63 14.08
CA GLY A 23 9.04 3.84 13.77
C GLY A 23 8.04 4.59 12.88
N GLU A 24 8.52 5.61 12.18
CA GLU A 24 7.72 6.52 11.36
C GLU A 24 8.00 6.31 9.86
N LEU A 25 7.05 6.73 9.03
CA LEU A 25 7.22 6.76 7.58
C LEU A 25 7.92 8.07 7.17
N PRO A 26 8.56 8.15 5.99
CA PRO A 26 9.26 9.36 5.56
C PRO A 26 8.32 10.56 5.34
N ASN A 27 8.08 11.35 6.40
CA ASN A 27 7.14 12.46 6.45
C ASN A 27 7.42 13.58 5.43
N ARG A 28 8.65 13.70 4.94
CA ARG A 28 9.06 14.65 3.89
C ARG A 28 8.26 14.51 2.59
N PHE A 29 7.59 13.38 2.38
CA PHE A 29 6.74 13.13 1.22
C PHE A 29 5.26 13.44 1.45
N GLN A 30 4.89 13.94 2.63
CA GLN A 30 3.52 14.34 2.93
C GLN A 30 3.06 15.48 2.01
N GLY A 31 1.92 15.30 1.37
CA GLY A 31 1.37 16.26 0.40
C GLY A 31 2.20 16.41 -0.88
N LYS A 32 3.21 15.55 -1.10
CA LYS A 32 4.05 15.59 -2.30
C LYS A 32 3.47 14.69 -3.39
N VAL A 33 3.37 15.23 -4.59
CA VAL A 33 3.05 14.46 -5.80
C VAL A 33 4.33 13.80 -6.32
N GLY A 34 4.25 12.54 -6.72
CA GLY A 34 5.43 11.85 -7.23
C GLY A 34 5.22 10.40 -7.63
N VAL A 35 6.30 9.81 -8.14
CA VAL A 35 6.43 8.37 -8.43
C VAL A 35 7.31 7.74 -7.36
N TYR A 36 6.97 6.53 -6.94
CA TYR A 36 7.70 5.80 -5.92
C TYR A 36 7.79 4.32 -6.28
N ALA A 37 8.92 3.72 -5.90
CA ALA A 37 9.20 2.31 -6.00
C ALA A 37 9.40 1.73 -4.60
N ILE A 38 8.75 0.60 -4.34
CA ILE A 38 8.77 -0.12 -3.07
C ILE A 38 9.55 -1.41 -3.26
N PHE A 39 10.46 -1.68 -2.34
CA PHE A 39 11.31 -2.86 -2.35
C PHE A 39 11.19 -3.64 -1.04
N ASP A 40 11.39 -4.95 -1.14
CA ASP A 40 11.47 -5.83 0.04
C ASP A 40 12.82 -5.71 0.76
N ARG A 41 13.04 -6.54 1.78
CA ARG A 41 14.23 -6.51 2.63
C ARG A 41 15.53 -6.62 1.83
N ASP A 42 15.51 -7.43 0.77
CA ASP A 42 16.65 -7.74 -0.08
C ASP A 42 16.82 -6.75 -1.25
N LYS A 43 16.04 -5.65 -1.22
CA LYS A 43 16.01 -4.60 -2.25
C LYS A 43 15.54 -5.13 -3.61
N LEU A 44 14.69 -6.15 -3.63
CA LEU A 44 14.00 -6.57 -4.86
C LEU A 44 12.75 -5.71 -5.05
N LEU A 45 12.53 -5.25 -6.29
CA LEU A 45 11.41 -4.35 -6.60
C LEU A 45 10.08 -5.11 -6.48
N GLN A 46 9.19 -4.61 -5.62
CA GLN A 46 7.89 -5.23 -5.35
C GLN A 46 6.72 -4.47 -5.98
N TYR A 47 6.84 -3.15 -6.09
CA TYR A 47 5.79 -2.29 -6.64
C TYR A 47 6.34 -0.94 -7.11
N VAL A 48 5.79 -0.40 -8.21
CA VAL A 48 5.98 1.00 -8.63
C VAL A 48 4.62 1.67 -8.77
N GLY A 49 4.44 2.81 -8.11
CA GLY A 49 3.20 3.59 -8.17
C GLY A 49 3.46 5.08 -8.25
N PHE A 50 2.40 5.84 -8.46
CA PHE A 50 2.43 7.29 -8.36
C PHE A 50 1.22 7.81 -7.60
N SER A 51 1.35 8.96 -6.98
CA SER A 51 0.29 9.56 -6.17
C SER A 51 0.36 11.07 -6.17
N ARG A 52 -0.77 11.70 -5.86
CA ARG A 52 -0.85 13.13 -5.51
C ARG A 52 -0.40 13.41 -4.07
N ASP A 53 -0.40 12.39 -3.23
CA ASP A 53 0.20 12.39 -1.91
C ASP A 53 0.92 11.06 -1.72
N VAL A 54 2.23 11.08 -1.90
CA VAL A 54 3.08 9.88 -1.77
C VAL A 54 2.96 9.30 -0.37
N TYR A 55 3.00 10.12 0.67
CA TYR A 55 2.93 9.64 2.06
C TYR A 55 1.66 8.84 2.35
N VAL A 56 0.49 9.35 1.92
CA VAL A 56 -0.79 8.62 2.09
C VAL A 56 -0.76 7.27 1.37
N SER A 57 -0.20 7.21 0.17
CA SER A 57 -0.04 5.92 -0.54
C SER A 57 0.91 4.97 0.18
N LEU A 58 1.98 5.47 0.78
CA LEU A 58 2.90 4.65 1.56
C LEU A 58 2.21 4.04 2.80
N GLN A 59 1.41 4.84 3.52
CA GLN A 59 0.62 4.29 4.64
C GLN A 59 -0.31 3.16 4.18
N GLN A 60 -0.96 3.34 3.02
CA GLN A 60 -1.86 2.34 2.45
C GLN A 60 -1.14 1.06 2.05
N HIS A 61 0.01 1.16 1.37
CA HIS A 61 0.79 -0.01 1.00
C HIS A 61 1.31 -0.75 2.23
N LEU A 62 1.72 -0.04 3.27
CA LEU A 62 2.24 -0.64 4.48
C LEU A 62 1.21 -1.50 5.21
N VAL A 63 -0.04 -1.05 5.33
CA VAL A 63 -1.10 -1.87 5.96
C VAL A 63 -1.55 -3.04 5.09
N ARG A 64 -1.33 -2.97 3.78
CA ARG A 64 -1.73 -4.01 2.81
C ARG A 64 -0.66 -5.07 2.58
N GLN A 65 0.60 -4.67 2.55
CA GLN A 65 1.75 -5.48 2.15
C GLN A 65 2.99 -5.18 3.02
N SER A 66 2.80 -5.12 4.33
CA SER A 66 3.82 -4.83 5.35
C SER A 66 5.16 -5.56 5.09
N GLN A 67 5.11 -6.86 4.82
CA GLN A 67 6.28 -7.72 4.55
C GLN A 67 6.98 -7.46 3.21
N LYS A 68 6.47 -6.55 2.38
CA LYS A 68 7.08 -6.14 1.11
C LYS A 68 7.54 -4.69 1.12
N CYS A 69 7.34 -3.97 2.23
CA CYS A 69 7.61 -2.56 2.38
C CYS A 69 8.86 -2.34 3.27
N TYR A 70 10.07 -2.43 2.71
CA TYR A 70 11.32 -2.24 3.48
C TYR A 70 12.16 -1.06 2.97
N TRP A 71 12.23 -0.86 1.66
CA TRP A 71 12.93 0.28 1.08
C TRP A 71 12.07 1.01 0.06
N LEU A 72 12.42 2.27 -0.14
CA LEU A 72 11.75 3.20 -1.03
C LEU A 72 12.77 3.90 -1.93
N LYS A 73 12.35 4.17 -3.16
CA LYS A 73 12.93 5.21 -4.01
C LYS A 73 11.79 6.11 -4.46
N VAL A 74 11.97 7.42 -4.40
CA VAL A 74 10.90 8.39 -4.66
C VAL A 74 11.41 9.53 -5.51
N GLN A 75 10.62 9.89 -6.53
CA GLN A 75 10.80 11.09 -7.34
C GLN A 75 9.56 11.98 -7.17
N THR A 76 9.74 13.13 -6.51
CA THR A 76 8.68 14.16 -6.42
C THR A 76 8.64 15.02 -7.67
N ILE A 77 7.45 15.53 -8.03
CA ILE A 77 7.25 16.31 -9.26
C ILE A 77 6.45 17.57 -8.95
N ASP A 78 7.03 18.74 -9.25
CA ASP A 78 6.41 20.05 -9.01
C ASP A 78 5.31 20.39 -10.02
N ARG A 79 5.46 19.94 -11.27
CA ARG A 79 4.49 20.14 -12.36
C ARG A 79 3.97 18.79 -12.86
N PRO A 80 3.11 18.11 -12.08
CA PRO A 80 2.67 16.77 -12.42
C PRO A 80 1.71 16.80 -13.60
N SER A 81 1.93 15.91 -14.55
CA SER A 81 0.91 15.45 -15.49
C SER A 81 0.80 13.94 -15.37
N ARG A 82 -0.39 13.40 -15.67
CA ARG A 82 -0.61 11.95 -15.65
C ARG A 82 0.40 11.24 -16.56
N THR A 83 0.63 11.78 -17.75
CA THR A 83 1.59 11.24 -18.72
C THR A 83 3.01 11.18 -18.16
N ILE A 84 3.49 12.25 -17.49
CA ILE A 84 4.85 12.24 -16.91
C ILE A 84 4.95 11.16 -15.81
N LEU A 85 3.94 11.04 -14.95
CA LEU A 85 3.93 10.05 -13.87
C LEU A 85 3.89 8.61 -14.39
N GLU A 86 3.06 8.34 -15.40
CA GLU A 86 2.98 7.03 -16.07
C GLU A 86 4.29 6.68 -16.78
N ASN A 87 4.89 7.64 -17.51
CA ASN A 87 6.16 7.43 -18.19
C ASN A 87 7.31 7.06 -17.23
N ILE A 88 7.42 7.75 -16.09
CA ILE A 88 8.45 7.44 -15.08
C ILE A 88 8.19 6.05 -14.47
N ARG A 89 6.93 5.73 -14.11
CA ARG A 89 6.57 4.41 -13.59
C ARG A 89 6.96 3.30 -14.57
N ASP A 90 6.59 3.45 -15.84
CA ASP A 90 6.80 2.43 -16.86
C ASP A 90 8.30 2.29 -17.20
N ALA A 91 9.04 3.40 -17.19
CA ALA A 91 10.50 3.38 -17.32
C ALA A 91 11.16 2.62 -16.16
N TRP A 92 10.74 2.84 -14.91
CA TRP A 92 11.29 2.12 -13.75
C TRP A 92 10.96 0.63 -13.75
N ILE A 93 9.75 0.25 -14.18
CA ILE A 93 9.38 -1.17 -14.35
C ILE A 93 10.23 -1.81 -15.46
N SER A 94 10.45 -1.11 -16.57
CA SER A 94 11.31 -1.58 -17.67
C SER A 94 12.77 -1.71 -17.24
N GLU A 95 13.30 -0.73 -16.50
CA GLU A 95 14.66 -0.71 -15.96
C GLU A 95 14.93 -1.89 -15.01
N ASN A 96 13.91 -2.34 -14.27
CA ASN A 96 13.99 -3.53 -13.42
C ASN A 96 14.17 -4.84 -14.21
N GLY A 97 13.90 -4.84 -15.51
CA GLY A 97 14.03 -6.01 -16.40
C GLY A 97 12.89 -7.04 -16.27
N SER A 98 12.02 -6.90 -15.27
CA SER A 98 10.81 -7.69 -15.09
C SER A 98 9.71 -6.88 -14.41
N VAL A 99 8.45 -7.22 -14.71
CA VAL A 99 7.30 -6.57 -14.06
C VAL A 99 7.14 -7.14 -12.65
N PRO A 100 7.20 -6.30 -11.59
CA PRO A 100 6.96 -6.76 -10.23
C PRO A 100 5.56 -7.35 -10.08
N ASP A 101 5.41 -8.38 -9.24
CA ASP A 101 4.10 -8.99 -8.95
C ASP A 101 3.06 -7.96 -8.50
N GLY A 102 3.47 -6.93 -7.75
CA GLY A 102 2.59 -5.85 -7.32
C GLY A 102 2.08 -4.95 -8.44
N ASN A 103 2.74 -4.96 -9.60
CA ASN A 103 2.28 -4.29 -10.81
C ASN A 103 1.58 -5.24 -11.80
N ALA A 104 1.50 -6.53 -11.46
CA ALA A 104 0.90 -7.58 -12.28
C ALA A 104 -0.17 -8.36 -11.47
N ALA A 105 0.01 -9.67 -11.30
CA ALA A 105 -0.99 -10.57 -10.72
C ALA A 105 -1.42 -10.21 -9.30
N GLN A 106 -0.57 -9.55 -8.53
CA GLN A 106 -0.86 -9.15 -7.14
C GLN A 106 -1.29 -7.68 -7.02
N GLY A 107 -1.48 -6.94 -8.12
CA GLY A 107 -1.77 -5.50 -8.07
C GLY A 107 -3.03 -5.12 -7.29
N ALA A 108 -4.03 -6.00 -7.25
CA ALA A 108 -5.20 -5.80 -6.40
C ALA A 108 -4.85 -5.75 -4.91
N LYS A 109 -3.87 -6.54 -4.45
CA LYS A 109 -3.42 -6.53 -3.05
C LYS A 109 -2.72 -5.23 -2.63
N TRP A 110 -2.17 -4.48 -3.58
CA TRP A 110 -1.54 -3.19 -3.33
C TRP A 110 -2.53 -2.03 -3.43
N THR A 111 -3.54 -2.14 -4.28
CA THR A 111 -4.40 -1.01 -4.66
C THR A 111 -5.80 -1.05 -4.05
N GLN A 112 -6.33 -2.23 -3.73
CA GLN A 112 -7.68 -2.40 -3.20
C GLN A 112 -7.69 -2.45 -1.67
N ALA A 113 -8.86 -2.15 -1.11
CA ALA A 113 -9.13 -2.41 0.30
C ALA A 113 -8.96 -3.90 0.61
N ILE A 114 -8.52 -4.21 1.83
CA ILE A 114 -8.32 -5.58 2.28
C ILE A 114 -9.69 -6.22 2.53
N ASP A 115 -9.96 -7.34 1.88
CA ASP A 115 -11.19 -8.11 2.08
C ASP A 115 -11.04 -9.05 3.27
N ALA A 116 -11.60 -8.66 4.42
CA ALA A 116 -11.58 -9.45 5.64
C ALA A 116 -12.51 -10.67 5.56
N LYS A 117 -13.41 -10.75 4.57
CA LYS A 117 -14.26 -11.94 4.36
C LYS A 117 -13.42 -13.17 4.05
N ALA A 118 -12.32 -12.98 3.32
CA ALA A 118 -11.38 -14.06 2.99
C ALA A 118 -10.74 -14.68 4.25
N ALA A 119 -10.74 -13.96 5.38
CA ALA A 119 -10.21 -14.45 6.64
C ALA A 119 -11.28 -15.11 7.54
N MET A 120 -12.55 -15.17 7.13
CA MET A 120 -13.61 -15.82 7.90
C MET A 120 -13.38 -17.33 7.98
N THR A 121 -13.61 -17.89 9.17
CA THR A 121 -13.62 -19.34 9.39
C THR A 121 -14.75 -20.02 8.63
N ALA A 122 -14.67 -21.34 8.43
CA ALA A 122 -15.74 -22.10 7.77
C ALA A 122 -17.09 -21.90 8.47
N ASP A 123 -17.12 -21.97 9.80
CA ASP A 123 -18.33 -21.76 10.60
C ASP A 123 -18.90 -20.34 10.43
N GLU A 124 -18.04 -19.32 10.40
CA GLU A 124 -18.45 -17.93 10.16
C GLU A 124 -19.05 -17.77 8.76
N GLN A 125 -18.48 -18.43 7.74
CA GLN A 125 -18.98 -18.40 6.36
C GLN A 125 -20.35 -19.08 6.24
N THR A 126 -20.51 -20.26 6.83
CA THR A 126 -21.81 -20.98 6.87
C THR A 126 -22.85 -20.14 7.58
N LYS A 127 -22.51 -19.55 8.75
CA LYS A 127 -23.42 -18.68 9.48
C LYS A 127 -23.78 -17.44 8.67
N TYR A 128 -22.83 -16.82 7.99
CA TYR A 128 -23.08 -15.65 7.14
C TYR A 128 -24.09 -15.96 6.04
N ALA A 129 -23.92 -17.08 5.33
CA ALA A 129 -24.81 -17.47 4.24
C ALA A 129 -26.26 -17.75 4.70
N ALA A 130 -26.45 -18.23 5.92
CA ALA A 130 -27.76 -18.58 6.48
C ALA A 130 -28.43 -17.45 7.29
N SER A 131 -27.77 -16.31 7.46
CA SER A 131 -28.22 -15.23 8.37
C SER A 131 -28.88 -14.05 7.64
N ASP A 132 -29.68 -13.29 8.40
CA ASP A 132 -30.19 -11.98 7.98
C ASP A 132 -29.10 -10.92 7.81
N GLU A 133 -29.46 -9.80 7.17
CA GLU A 133 -28.53 -8.71 6.85
C GLU A 133 -27.84 -8.12 8.11
N LEU A 134 -28.59 -7.96 9.21
CA LEU A 134 -28.03 -7.39 10.44
C LEU A 134 -26.96 -8.31 11.04
N THR A 135 -27.19 -9.61 11.01
CA THR A 135 -26.24 -10.61 11.52
C THR A 135 -25.05 -10.75 10.58
N GLN A 136 -25.26 -10.70 9.27
CA GLN A 136 -24.18 -10.63 8.27
C GLN A 136 -23.25 -9.45 8.55
N ILE A 137 -23.79 -8.23 8.74
CA ILE A 137 -22.99 -7.04 9.07
C ILE A 137 -22.18 -7.25 10.36
N LYS A 138 -22.75 -7.87 11.40
CA LYS A 138 -22.02 -8.16 12.64
C LYS A 138 -20.85 -9.12 12.41
N LEU A 139 -21.05 -10.17 11.61
CA LEU A 139 -19.99 -11.13 11.26
C LEU A 139 -18.87 -10.44 10.48
N LEU A 140 -19.21 -9.62 9.49
CA LEU A 140 -18.23 -8.85 8.71
C LEU A 140 -17.42 -7.90 9.58
N LYS A 141 -18.07 -7.17 10.49
CA LYS A 141 -17.38 -6.28 11.44
C LYS A 141 -16.41 -7.05 12.33
N ASN A 142 -16.79 -8.23 12.79
CA ASN A 142 -15.93 -9.05 13.65
C ASN A 142 -14.72 -9.60 12.89
N ALA A 143 -14.93 -10.13 11.68
CA ALA A 143 -13.84 -10.54 10.80
C ALA A 143 -12.88 -9.38 10.51
N ALA A 144 -13.41 -8.21 10.14
CA ALA A 144 -12.63 -7.01 9.86
C ALA A 144 -11.81 -6.55 11.09
N ARG A 145 -12.40 -6.52 12.30
CA ARG A 145 -11.66 -6.18 13.52
C ARG A 145 -10.54 -7.16 13.84
N ARG A 146 -10.77 -8.46 13.60
CA ARG A 146 -9.74 -9.49 13.80
C ARG A 146 -8.58 -9.30 12.84
N VAL A 147 -8.85 -9.10 11.55
CA VAL A 147 -7.82 -8.86 10.53
C VAL A 147 -7.07 -7.56 10.81
N GLU A 148 -7.77 -6.49 11.18
CA GLU A 148 -7.14 -5.23 11.61
C GLU A 148 -6.19 -5.44 12.79
N GLY A 149 -6.60 -6.18 13.81
CA GLY A 149 -5.74 -6.51 14.96
C GLY A 149 -4.48 -7.28 14.54
N GLN A 150 -4.59 -8.21 13.60
CA GLN A 150 -3.45 -8.94 13.05
C GLN A 150 -2.48 -8.01 12.30
N ILE A 151 -3.01 -7.11 11.47
CA ILE A 151 -2.20 -6.13 10.75
C ILE A 151 -1.48 -5.21 11.73
N LEU A 152 -2.18 -4.67 12.73
CA LEU A 152 -1.56 -3.77 13.71
C LEU A 152 -0.47 -4.47 14.51
N ALA A 153 -0.67 -5.73 14.92
CA ALA A 153 0.35 -6.51 15.60
C ALA A 153 1.59 -6.77 14.71
N GLU A 154 1.37 -7.03 13.41
CA GLU A 154 2.46 -7.20 12.45
C GLU A 154 3.25 -5.89 12.27
N LEU A 155 2.57 -4.75 12.16
CA LEU A 155 3.22 -3.44 12.06
C LEU A 155 4.03 -3.11 13.32
N GLU A 156 3.49 -3.41 14.51
CA GLU A 156 4.21 -3.26 15.77
C GLU A 156 5.46 -4.14 15.81
N SER A 157 5.37 -5.40 15.34
CA SER A 157 6.53 -6.30 15.22
C SER A 157 7.60 -5.80 14.24
N ARG A 158 7.19 -4.97 13.27
CA ARG A 158 8.06 -4.27 12.31
C ARG A 158 8.62 -2.96 12.84
N GLY A 159 8.31 -2.59 14.09
CA GLY A 159 8.78 -1.37 14.75
C GLY A 159 7.98 -0.11 14.42
N VAL A 160 6.82 -0.24 13.76
CA VAL A 160 5.96 0.90 13.45
C VAL A 160 5.34 1.45 14.74
N LYS A 161 5.52 2.75 15.00
CA LYS A 161 4.96 3.44 16.18
C LYS A 161 3.84 4.41 15.82
N MET A 162 3.75 4.81 14.55
CA MET A 162 2.71 5.70 14.08
C MET A 162 1.32 5.05 14.11
N GLN A 163 0.28 5.85 14.35
CA GLN A 163 -1.09 5.35 14.39
C GLN A 163 -1.67 5.14 12.98
N MET A 164 -2.08 3.91 12.66
CA MET A 164 -2.85 3.59 11.45
C MET A 164 -4.36 3.61 11.75
N ARG A 165 -5.09 4.55 11.15
CA ARG A 165 -6.53 4.72 11.40
C ARG A 165 -7.36 4.13 10.25
N PHE A 166 -7.90 2.93 10.47
CA PHE A 166 -8.83 2.30 9.55
C PHE A 166 -10.21 2.95 9.56
N ASN A 167 -10.87 2.99 8.40
CA ASN A 167 -12.21 3.53 8.27
C ASN A 167 -13.26 2.58 8.89
N PRO A 168 -13.94 2.98 9.99
CA PRO A 168 -14.90 2.10 10.67
C PRO A 168 -16.13 1.76 9.82
N LYS A 169 -16.50 2.60 8.85
CA LYS A 169 -17.65 2.36 7.96
C LYS A 169 -17.39 1.24 6.95
N LEU A 170 -16.14 0.98 6.59
CA LEU A 170 -15.81 -0.09 5.65
C LEU A 170 -15.91 -1.48 6.29
N LYS A 171 -15.75 -1.56 7.61
CA LYS A 171 -15.88 -2.82 8.38
C LYS A 171 -17.28 -3.43 8.25
N GLU A 172 -18.31 -2.62 8.00
CA GLU A 172 -19.68 -3.10 7.75
C GLU A 172 -19.79 -3.91 6.47
N LYS A 173 -18.90 -3.64 5.51
CA LYS A 173 -18.79 -4.35 4.22
C LYS A 173 -17.74 -5.47 4.26
N GLY A 174 -17.10 -5.69 5.42
CA GLY A 174 -15.98 -6.62 5.56
C GLY A 174 -14.68 -6.10 4.94
N LEU A 175 -14.57 -4.80 4.70
CA LEU A 175 -13.41 -4.18 4.08
C LEU A 175 -12.58 -3.38 5.10
N LEU A 176 -11.28 -3.38 4.91
CA LEU A 176 -10.34 -2.55 5.66
C LEU A 176 -9.56 -1.64 4.70
N ASP A 177 -9.62 -0.35 4.97
CA ASP A 177 -8.85 0.67 4.28
C ASP A 177 -8.58 1.83 5.25
N LEU A 178 -7.50 2.59 5.05
CA LEU A 178 -7.23 3.77 5.88
C LEU A 178 -8.20 4.91 5.55
N LYS A 179 -8.37 5.82 6.52
CA LYS A 179 -9.23 7.00 6.42
C LYS A 179 -8.58 8.15 5.65
#